data_AF-A0A9P9DU84-F1
#
_entry.id   AF-A0A9P9DU84-F1
#
_cell.length_a   1.000
_cell.length_b   1.000
_cell.length_c   1.000
_cell.angle_alpha   90.00
_cell.angle_beta   90.00
_cell.angle_gamma   90.00
#
_symmetry.space_group_name_H-M   'P 1'
#
loop_
_entity.id
_entity.type
_entity.pdbx_description
1 polymer ?
#
loop_
_entity_poly.entity_id
_entity_poly.type
_entity_poly.pdbx_seq_one_letter_code
_entity_poly.pdbx_strand_id
1 'polypeptide(L)'
;MRRRDESEGSSIQVSSDLLEWLWDSAACPILDELGFRETPARTPTHKWPRIWWIPTGLMSRLPLHAAGRHYATSSETVLDRVVSSYSPSIKALIYARRNTMQKDLSHASKTTLLVSMRTTPQHPDPKVPKPGDLRFAEEEIQILGNLLSSSTSKAKKLEEPCKGDVLGSIDTCTIFHFAGHGISDPLDPSKSCLLLNDWVGNPLTVEDLTELKLYRKSPWLAYLSACSTGESQAENLQDEAMHLVSACQLAGFPHVVGSLWKVDDECSADAAREVYEAVRDKGWSNEAVALGVHNAARFLRRKTGGGGWRAGPGDVLTDVDGDNERGEVAAPVYGKGGGSGQNRGLGYARREEGNPSIWPAYIHVGP
;
A
#
# COMPACT_ATOMS: atom_id res chain seq x y z
N MET A 1 11.87 -21.45 45.10
CA MET A 1 12.04 -20.14 44.43
C MET A 1 12.83 -20.38 43.15
N ARG A 2 12.16 -20.71 42.04
CA ARG A 2 12.73 -20.81 40.69
C ARG A 2 11.91 -19.87 39.82
N ARG A 3 12.57 -18.84 39.28
CA ARG A 3 11.98 -17.89 38.33
C ARG A 3 11.54 -18.68 37.10
N ARG A 4 10.30 -18.46 36.66
CA ARG A 4 9.86 -18.83 35.31
C ARG A 4 10.46 -17.78 34.38
N ASP A 5 11.22 -18.24 33.40
CA ASP A 5 11.55 -17.46 32.23
C ASP A 5 10.26 -17.02 31.54
N GLU A 6 10.15 -15.71 31.34
CA GLU A 6 9.09 -15.08 30.56
C GLU A 6 9.36 -15.33 29.07
N SER A 7 8.25 -15.51 28.36
CA SER A 7 8.09 -16.19 27.09
C SER A 7 8.54 -15.40 25.86
N GLU A 8 9.13 -16.15 24.93
CA GLU A 8 9.43 -15.91 23.51
C GLU A 8 8.35 -15.08 22.78
N GLY A 9 8.77 -13.99 22.13
CA GLY A 9 7.95 -13.13 21.29
C GLY A 9 7.89 -13.61 19.84
N SER A 10 6.75 -14.19 19.44
CA SER A 10 6.51 -14.63 18.05
C SER A 10 6.37 -13.43 17.08
N SER A 11 7.01 -13.52 15.91
CA SER A 11 6.79 -12.60 14.79
C SER A 11 5.37 -12.77 14.24
N ILE A 12 4.61 -11.66 14.11
CA ILE A 12 3.25 -11.70 13.57
C ILE A 12 3.34 -11.94 12.05
N GLN A 13 3.13 -13.17 11.61
CA GLN A 13 2.85 -13.48 10.22
C GLN A 13 1.37 -13.22 9.93
N VAL A 14 1.07 -12.45 8.88
CA VAL A 14 -0.31 -12.23 8.47
C VAL A 14 -0.87 -13.53 7.91
N SER A 15 -1.87 -14.09 8.61
CA SER A 15 -2.58 -15.31 8.22
C SER A 15 -4.08 -15.03 8.05
N SER A 16 -4.81 -15.93 7.39
CA SER A 16 -6.28 -15.82 7.32
C SER A 16 -6.89 -15.78 8.73
N ASP A 17 -6.45 -16.66 9.62
CA ASP A 17 -6.90 -16.72 11.02
C ASP A 17 -6.71 -15.38 11.76
N LEU A 18 -5.57 -14.70 11.55
CA LEU A 18 -5.33 -13.38 12.14
C LEU A 18 -6.30 -12.32 11.58
N LEU A 19 -6.53 -12.31 10.26
CA LEU A 19 -7.43 -11.35 9.62
C LEU A 19 -8.89 -11.58 10.02
N GLU A 20 -9.30 -12.84 10.21
CA GLU A 20 -10.63 -13.21 10.72
C GLU A 20 -10.79 -12.84 12.18
N TRP A 21 -9.79 -13.11 13.02
CA TRP A 21 -9.81 -12.68 14.41
C TRP A 21 -9.89 -11.15 14.53
N LEU A 22 -9.13 -10.42 13.71
CA LEU A 22 -9.16 -8.96 13.68
C LEU A 22 -10.50 -8.41 13.20
N TRP A 23 -11.15 -9.13 12.28
CA TRP A 23 -12.50 -8.83 11.81
C TRP A 23 -13.51 -8.93 12.95
N ASP A 24 -13.55 -10.07 13.63
CA ASP A 24 -14.54 -10.31 14.70
C ASP A 24 -14.29 -9.46 15.94
N SER A 25 -13.03 -9.26 16.29
CA SER A 25 -12.65 -8.60 17.54
C SER A 25 -12.65 -7.08 17.45
N ALA A 26 -12.45 -6.50 16.26
CA ALA A 26 -12.28 -5.06 16.09
C ALA A 26 -13.04 -4.49 14.90
N ALA A 27 -12.77 -4.98 13.68
CA ALA A 27 -13.20 -4.26 12.49
C ALA A 27 -14.72 -4.33 12.26
N CYS A 28 -15.33 -5.52 12.35
CA CYS A 28 -16.77 -5.70 12.13
C CYS A 28 -17.61 -4.89 13.12
N PRO A 29 -17.40 -4.95 14.45
CA PRO A 29 -18.15 -4.12 15.40
C PRO A 29 -18.05 -2.62 15.10
N ILE A 30 -16.87 -2.13 14.71
CA ILE A 30 -16.66 -0.71 14.36
C ILE A 30 -17.44 -0.36 13.09
N LEU A 31 -17.36 -1.18 12.04
CA LEU A 31 -18.05 -0.90 10.78
C LEU A 31 -19.58 -0.98 10.93
N ASP A 32 -20.09 -1.92 11.72
CA ASP A 32 -21.53 -2.10 11.94
C ASP A 32 -22.15 -0.94 12.73
N GLU A 33 -21.41 -0.38 13.69
CA GLU A 33 -21.79 0.81 14.46
C GLU A 33 -21.76 2.07 13.57
N LEU A 34 -20.79 2.17 12.65
CA LEU A 34 -20.72 3.25 11.66
C LEU A 34 -21.71 3.10 10.50
N GLY A 35 -22.46 1.99 10.44
CA GLY A 35 -23.43 1.70 9.38
C GLY A 35 -22.82 1.20 8.07
N PHE A 36 -21.53 0.88 8.03
CA PHE A 36 -20.83 0.33 6.87
C PHE A 36 -20.98 -1.20 6.84
N ARG A 37 -22.20 -1.68 6.55
CA ARG A 37 -22.56 -3.10 6.67
C ARG A 37 -22.41 -3.90 5.38
N GLU A 38 -22.43 -3.22 4.24
CA GLU A 38 -22.48 -3.83 2.92
C GLU A 38 -21.45 -3.21 1.98
N THR A 39 -21.12 -3.93 0.91
CA THR A 39 -20.30 -3.39 -0.18
C THR A 39 -21.02 -2.22 -0.85
N PRO A 40 -20.41 -1.03 -0.94
CA PRO A 40 -21.02 0.12 -1.60
C PRO A 40 -21.41 -0.20 -3.05
N ALA A 41 -22.60 0.24 -3.45
CA ALA A 41 -23.06 0.08 -4.84
C ALA A 41 -22.13 0.84 -5.79
N ARG A 42 -21.71 0.17 -6.88
CA ARG A 42 -20.88 0.76 -7.95
C ARG A 42 -21.73 1.68 -8.83
N THR A 43 -22.10 2.84 -8.29
CA THR A 43 -22.78 3.87 -9.06
C THR A 43 -21.90 5.12 -9.17
N PRO A 44 -21.98 5.89 -10.27
CA PRO A 44 -21.17 7.10 -10.46
C PRO A 44 -21.34 8.14 -9.35
N THR A 45 -22.46 8.08 -8.61
CA THR A 45 -22.85 9.06 -7.59
C THR A 45 -22.49 8.62 -6.16
N HIS A 46 -22.28 7.32 -5.90
CA HIS A 46 -21.88 6.85 -4.57
C HIS A 46 -20.35 6.89 -4.42
N LYS A 47 -19.89 7.75 -3.52
CA LYS A 47 -18.50 7.71 -3.04
C LYS A 47 -18.34 6.55 -2.06
N TRP A 48 -17.21 5.84 -2.15
CA TRP A 48 -16.85 4.87 -1.14
C TRP A 48 -16.71 5.56 0.23
N PRO A 49 -17.28 4.99 1.30
CA PRO A 49 -17.08 5.50 2.65
C PRO A 49 -15.60 5.41 3.04
N ARG A 50 -15.17 6.37 3.86
CA ARG A 50 -13.77 6.50 4.31
C ARG A 50 -13.67 6.23 5.80
N ILE A 51 -12.62 5.53 6.21
CA ILE A 51 -12.25 5.34 7.61
C ILE A 51 -10.78 5.70 7.82
N TRP A 52 -10.47 6.35 8.95
CA TRP A 52 -9.10 6.63 9.39
C TRP A 52 -8.80 5.85 10.65
N TRP A 53 -7.86 4.91 10.54
CA TRP A 53 -7.38 4.10 11.65
C TRP A 53 -6.26 4.86 12.37
N ILE A 54 -6.42 5.04 13.68
CA ILE A 54 -5.40 5.62 14.57
C ILE A 54 -5.08 4.56 15.63
N PRO A 55 -4.38 3.47 15.26
CA PRO A 55 -4.06 2.40 16.18
C PRO A 55 -2.98 2.83 17.18
N THR A 56 -2.91 2.13 18.31
CA THR A 56 -1.90 2.35 19.34
C THR A 56 -1.33 1.03 19.84
N GLY A 57 -0.05 1.03 20.23
CA GLY A 57 0.62 -0.18 20.74
C GLY A 57 0.64 -1.30 19.70
N LEU A 58 0.44 -2.54 20.14
CA LEU A 58 0.49 -3.71 19.25
C LEU A 58 -0.51 -3.67 18.09
N MET A 59 -1.62 -2.94 18.24
CA MET A 59 -2.62 -2.79 17.17
C MET A 59 -2.05 -2.07 15.94
N SER A 60 -1.03 -1.23 16.11
CA SER A 60 -0.37 -0.53 15.00
C SER A 60 0.34 -1.47 14.04
N ARG A 61 0.59 -2.71 14.46
CA ARG A 61 1.22 -3.76 13.65
C ARG A 61 0.24 -4.50 12.76
N LEU A 62 -1.05 -4.36 13.03
CA LEU A 62 -2.06 -5.19 12.41
C LEU A 62 -2.64 -4.49 11.18
N PRO A 63 -2.82 -5.20 10.06
CA PRO A 63 -3.39 -4.63 8.86
C PRO A 63 -4.93 -4.51 9.02
N LEU A 64 -5.39 -3.54 9.81
CA LEU A 64 -6.82 -3.29 10.08
C LEU A 64 -7.65 -3.16 8.79
N HIS A 65 -7.05 -2.56 7.78
CA HIS A 65 -7.62 -2.37 6.45
C HIS A 65 -7.87 -3.69 5.69
N ALA A 66 -7.21 -4.77 6.11
CA ALA A 66 -7.29 -6.10 5.54
C ALA A 66 -8.11 -7.06 6.41
N ALA A 67 -8.58 -6.65 7.60
CA ALA A 67 -9.39 -7.49 8.45
C ALA A 67 -10.61 -8.02 7.69
N GLY A 68 -10.85 -9.32 7.73
CA GLY A 68 -11.99 -9.93 7.07
C GLY A 68 -11.85 -11.42 6.78
N ARG A 69 -12.97 -12.01 6.37
CA ARG A 69 -13.04 -13.36 5.83
C ARG A 69 -12.84 -13.32 4.32
N HIS A 70 -11.65 -13.63 3.83
CA HIS A 70 -11.26 -13.50 2.42
C HIS A 70 -11.62 -14.73 1.57
N TYR A 71 -12.78 -15.32 1.80
CA TYR A 71 -13.32 -16.38 0.95
C TYR A 71 -13.90 -15.79 -0.33
N ALA A 72 -13.85 -16.52 -1.44
CA ALA A 72 -14.29 -16.04 -2.77
C ALA A 72 -15.72 -15.46 -2.84
N THR A 73 -16.60 -15.83 -1.90
CA THR A 73 -18.00 -15.38 -1.84
C THR A 73 -18.28 -14.37 -0.74
N SER A 74 -17.27 -13.98 0.04
CA SER A 74 -17.43 -13.12 1.20
C SER A 74 -17.21 -11.65 0.84
N SER A 75 -18.08 -10.79 1.38
CA SER A 75 -17.88 -9.34 1.46
C SER A 75 -17.67 -8.88 2.91
N GLU A 76 -17.45 -9.83 3.83
CA GLU A 76 -17.17 -9.57 5.23
C GLU A 76 -15.70 -9.21 5.42
N THR A 77 -15.31 -8.11 4.77
CA THR A 77 -13.96 -7.56 4.86
C THR A 77 -14.01 -6.06 4.91
N VAL A 78 -13.03 -5.44 5.57
CA VAL A 78 -12.86 -3.99 5.57
C VAL A 78 -12.64 -3.49 4.13
N LEU A 79 -11.84 -4.22 3.35
CA LEU A 79 -11.52 -3.91 1.96
C LEU A 79 -12.75 -3.91 1.03
N ASP A 80 -13.82 -4.62 1.38
CA ASP A 80 -15.05 -4.64 0.59
C ASP A 80 -16.08 -3.60 1.06
N ARG A 81 -15.87 -2.95 2.21
CA ARG A 81 -16.83 -2.03 2.79
C ARG A 81 -16.38 -0.56 2.80
N VAL A 82 -15.09 -0.29 2.99
CA VAL A 82 -14.56 1.08 3.18
C VAL A 82 -13.19 1.28 2.53
N VAL A 83 -12.90 2.51 2.16
CA VAL A 83 -11.54 2.96 1.82
C VAL A 83 -10.83 3.36 3.11
N SER A 84 -9.75 2.66 3.43
CA SER A 84 -8.98 2.84 4.66
C SER A 84 -7.84 3.83 4.50
N SER A 85 -7.53 4.57 5.56
CA SER A 85 -6.32 5.37 5.71
C SER A 85 -5.85 5.28 7.16
N TYR A 86 -4.58 5.58 7.41
CA TYR A 86 -3.99 5.56 8.74
C TYR A 86 -3.53 6.96 9.14
N SER A 87 -3.35 7.17 10.44
CA SER A 87 -2.64 8.34 10.95
C SER A 87 -2.01 8.01 12.30
N PRO A 88 -0.81 8.54 12.62
CA PRO A 88 -0.17 8.29 13.91
C PRO A 88 -0.89 9.00 15.06
N SER A 89 -1.65 10.07 14.79
CA SER A 89 -2.46 10.74 15.81
C SER A 89 -3.52 11.64 15.17
N ILE A 90 -4.54 11.99 15.97
CA ILE A 90 -5.55 12.99 15.55
C ILE A 90 -4.88 14.32 15.20
N LYS A 91 -3.83 14.72 15.92
CA LYS A 91 -3.09 15.96 15.67
C LYS A 91 -2.37 15.93 14.31
N ALA A 92 -1.74 14.81 13.96
CA ALA A 92 -1.11 14.63 12.66
C ALA A 92 -2.14 14.68 11.52
N LEU A 93 -3.29 14.01 11.69
CA LEU A 93 -4.38 14.07 10.72
C LEU A 93 -4.92 15.49 10.51
N ILE A 94 -5.18 16.24 11.60
CA ILE A 94 -5.63 17.63 11.51
C ILE A 94 -4.58 18.50 10.83
N TYR A 95 -3.29 18.31 11.17
CA TYR A 95 -2.19 19.04 10.55
C TYR A 95 -2.11 18.78 9.05
N ALA A 96 -2.16 17.51 8.63
CA ALA A 96 -2.15 17.13 7.22
C ALA A 96 -3.36 17.70 6.46
N ARG A 97 -4.58 17.65 7.03
CA ARG A 97 -5.79 18.26 6.46
C ARG A 97 -5.67 19.77 6.24
N ARG A 98 -5.10 20.48 7.21
CA ARG A 98 -4.89 21.93 7.09
C ARG A 98 -3.91 22.24 5.96
N ASN A 99 -2.83 21.47 5.86
CA ASN A 99 -1.83 21.65 4.80
C ASN A 99 -2.40 21.34 3.41
N THR A 100 -3.27 20.35 3.25
CA THR A 100 -3.91 20.07 1.95
C THR A 100 -4.96 21.11 1.58
N MET A 101 -5.78 21.57 2.52
CA MET A 101 -6.82 22.58 2.23
C MET A 101 -6.26 23.95 1.87
N GLN A 102 -5.06 24.29 2.35
CA GLN A 102 -4.40 25.54 2.01
C GLN A 102 -3.73 25.52 0.62
N LYS A 103 -3.64 24.36 -0.04
CA LYS A 103 -2.82 24.17 -1.24
C LYS A 103 -3.68 23.64 -2.39
N ASP A 104 -4.06 24.54 -3.29
CA ASP A 104 -4.78 24.17 -4.51
C ASP A 104 -3.81 23.56 -5.54
N LEU A 105 -3.78 22.23 -5.61
CA LEU A 105 -2.89 21.48 -6.50
C LEU A 105 -3.43 21.38 -7.94
N SER A 106 -4.62 21.92 -8.19
CA SER A 106 -5.27 21.85 -9.51
C SER A 106 -4.53 22.68 -10.57
N HIS A 107 -3.73 23.68 -10.18
CA HIS A 107 -3.10 24.65 -11.10
C HIS A 107 -1.58 24.79 -10.99
N ALA A 108 -0.92 24.14 -10.02
CA ALA A 108 0.54 24.15 -9.92
C ALA A 108 1.18 23.16 -10.92
N SER A 109 2.32 23.55 -11.51
CA SER A 109 3.17 22.63 -12.27
C SER A 109 3.68 21.56 -11.30
N LYS A 110 3.25 20.32 -11.53
CA LYS A 110 3.57 19.18 -10.67
C LYS A 110 4.93 18.64 -11.07
N THR A 111 5.81 18.51 -10.10
CA THR A 111 7.15 17.93 -10.27
C THR A 111 7.20 16.63 -9.48
N THR A 112 7.47 15.54 -10.19
CA THR A 112 7.66 14.23 -9.56
C THR A 112 9.13 13.89 -9.58
N LEU A 113 9.69 13.62 -8.40
CA LEU A 113 10.99 13.02 -8.24
C LEU A 113 10.81 11.49 -8.14
N LEU A 114 11.32 10.77 -9.12
CA LEU A 114 11.33 9.31 -9.16
C LEU A 114 12.74 8.82 -8.86
N VAL A 115 12.91 8.05 -7.79
CA VAL A 115 14.20 7.49 -7.36
C VAL A 115 14.11 5.97 -7.42
N SER A 116 15.07 5.32 -8.06
CA SER A 116 15.19 3.85 -8.07
C SER A 116 16.57 3.40 -7.60
N MET A 117 16.59 2.34 -6.80
CA MET A 117 17.79 1.64 -6.35
C MET A 117 17.65 0.15 -6.71
N ARG A 118 18.19 -0.26 -7.86
CA ARG A 118 18.12 -1.65 -8.32
C ARG A 118 19.11 -2.53 -7.57
N THR A 119 20.30 -1.99 -7.35
CA THR A 119 21.44 -2.60 -6.66
C THR A 119 21.82 -1.73 -5.48
N THR A 120 21.68 -2.24 -4.27
CA THR A 120 22.08 -1.50 -3.07
C THR A 120 23.46 -1.98 -2.62
N PRO A 121 24.43 -1.06 -2.40
CA PRO A 121 25.76 -1.41 -1.91
C PRO A 121 25.71 -2.26 -0.64
N GLN A 122 26.61 -3.23 -0.50
CA GLN A 122 26.68 -4.07 0.70
C GLN A 122 27.35 -3.31 1.84
N HIS A 123 26.80 -3.46 3.05
CA HIS A 123 27.46 -2.98 4.25
C HIS A 123 28.69 -3.85 4.57
N PRO A 124 29.81 -3.26 5.02
CA PRO A 124 31.02 -4.01 5.34
C PRO A 124 30.88 -4.89 6.59
N ASP A 125 30.00 -4.53 7.53
CA ASP A 125 29.66 -5.39 8.67
C ASP A 125 28.79 -6.57 8.19
N PRO A 126 29.25 -7.82 8.32
CA PRO A 126 28.51 -9.01 7.90
C PRO A 126 27.22 -9.25 8.71
N LYS A 127 27.02 -8.56 9.83
CA LYS A 127 25.79 -8.64 10.63
C LYS A 127 24.63 -7.84 10.05
N VAL A 128 24.93 -6.87 9.18
CA VAL A 128 23.88 -6.09 8.52
C VAL A 128 23.33 -6.91 7.36
N PRO A 129 22.00 -7.12 7.28
CA PRO A 129 21.40 -7.91 6.21
C PRO A 129 21.81 -7.39 4.84
N LYS A 130 22.10 -8.33 3.93
CA LYS A 130 22.44 -7.99 2.55
C LYS A 130 21.16 -7.65 1.80
N PRO A 131 20.99 -6.43 1.30
CA PRO A 131 19.85 -6.11 0.46
C PRO A 131 19.96 -6.92 -0.84
N GLY A 132 18.87 -7.55 -1.27
CA GLY A 132 18.81 -8.25 -2.55
C GLY A 132 18.57 -7.27 -3.71
N ASP A 133 18.85 -7.69 -4.94
CA ASP A 133 18.55 -6.86 -6.12
C ASP A 133 17.03 -6.68 -6.30
N LEU A 134 16.61 -5.46 -6.63
CA LEU A 134 15.24 -5.09 -6.97
C LEU A 134 15.16 -4.83 -8.48
N ARG A 135 14.95 -5.90 -9.25
CA ARG A 135 15.00 -5.88 -10.72
C ARG A 135 13.90 -5.03 -11.34
N PHE A 136 12.77 -4.87 -10.65
CA PHE A 136 11.63 -4.09 -11.10
C PHE A 136 11.66 -2.64 -10.60
N ALA A 137 12.62 -2.24 -9.74
CA ALA A 137 12.70 -0.85 -9.26
C ALA A 137 12.91 0.17 -10.41
N GLU A 138 13.78 -0.15 -11.37
CA GLU A 138 13.98 0.66 -12.60
C GLU A 138 12.73 0.63 -13.50
N GLU A 139 12.09 -0.53 -13.62
CA GLU A 139 10.88 -0.70 -14.43
C GLU A 139 9.71 0.10 -13.84
N GLU A 140 9.55 0.08 -12.51
CA GLU A 140 8.55 0.84 -11.77
C GLU A 140 8.67 2.33 -12.10
N ILE A 141 9.85 2.94 -11.94
CA ILE A 141 10.03 4.36 -12.24
C ILE A 141 9.92 4.67 -13.74
N GLN A 142 10.19 3.70 -14.61
CA GLN A 142 10.00 3.86 -16.05
C GLN A 142 8.52 3.90 -16.42
N ILE A 143 7.72 2.96 -15.90
CA ILE A 143 6.27 2.93 -16.04
C ILE A 143 5.66 4.23 -15.53
N LEU A 144 6.04 4.65 -14.32
CA LEU A 144 5.53 5.88 -13.71
C LEU A 144 5.97 7.12 -14.50
N GLY A 145 7.21 7.15 -14.99
CA GLY A 145 7.69 8.22 -15.85
C GLY A 145 6.82 8.40 -17.10
N ASN A 146 6.44 7.30 -17.75
CA ASN A 146 5.59 7.34 -18.94
C ASN A 146 4.16 7.78 -18.58
N LEU A 147 3.60 7.23 -17.51
CA LEU A 147 2.27 7.57 -17.00
C LEU A 147 2.17 9.07 -16.70
N LEU A 148 3.19 9.65 -16.08
CA LEU A 148 3.25 11.06 -15.68
C LEU A 148 3.56 12.01 -16.83
N SER A 149 4.33 11.57 -17.83
CA SER A 149 4.67 12.37 -19.02
C SER A 149 3.45 12.66 -19.91
N SER A 150 2.42 11.83 -19.82
CA SER A 150 1.13 12.06 -20.49
C SER A 150 0.30 13.18 -19.85
N SER A 151 0.72 13.69 -18.68
CA SER A 151 0.05 14.74 -17.90
C SER A 151 0.84 16.04 -17.90
N THR A 152 0.29 17.12 -17.33
CA THR A 152 0.99 18.40 -17.11
C THR A 152 2.13 18.34 -16.06
N SER A 153 2.56 17.13 -15.68
CA SER A 153 3.55 16.86 -14.65
C SER A 153 4.93 16.60 -15.27
N LYS A 154 5.98 17.21 -14.72
CA LYS A 154 7.37 16.91 -15.10
C LYS A 154 7.90 15.83 -14.17
N ALA A 155 8.51 14.77 -14.72
CA ALA A 155 9.19 13.75 -13.95
C ALA A 155 10.71 13.94 -14.03
N LYS A 156 11.40 13.98 -12.90
CA LYS A 156 12.86 13.88 -12.78
C LYS A 156 13.18 12.48 -12.26
N LYS A 157 13.94 11.71 -13.03
CA LYS A 157 14.37 10.35 -12.66
C LYS A 157 15.79 10.41 -12.13
N LEU A 158 16.06 9.67 -11.05
CA LEU A 158 17.38 9.42 -10.49
C LEU A 158 17.55 7.91 -10.31
N GLU A 159 18.53 7.34 -11.01
CA GLU A 159 18.86 5.91 -10.96
C GLU A 159 20.14 5.74 -10.14
N GLU A 160 20.09 4.89 -9.11
CA GLU A 160 21.18 4.65 -8.16
C GLU A 160 21.80 5.94 -7.54
N PRO A 161 21.00 6.95 -7.10
CA PRO A 161 21.55 8.22 -6.64
C PRO A 161 22.23 8.11 -5.27
N CYS A 162 23.04 9.13 -4.96
CA CYS A 162 23.52 9.38 -3.60
C CYS A 162 22.55 10.30 -2.84
N LYS A 163 22.69 10.38 -1.52
CA LYS A 163 21.90 11.26 -0.63
C LYS A 163 21.86 12.71 -1.13
N GLY A 164 23.00 13.24 -1.57
CA GLY A 164 23.09 14.62 -2.08
C GLY A 164 22.20 14.89 -3.29
N ASP A 165 22.07 13.92 -4.21
CA ASP A 165 21.26 14.06 -5.42
C ASP A 165 19.76 14.12 -5.08
N VAL A 166 19.33 13.30 -4.12
CA VAL A 166 17.95 13.27 -3.64
C VAL A 166 17.62 14.56 -2.88
N LEU A 167 18.45 14.95 -1.90
CA LEU A 167 18.24 16.18 -1.12
C LEU A 167 18.23 17.44 -2.00
N GLY A 168 19.07 17.47 -3.04
CA GLY A 168 19.11 18.58 -4.00
C GLY A 168 17.92 18.62 -4.97
N SER A 169 17.03 17.63 -4.94
CA SER A 169 15.89 17.51 -5.86
C SER A 169 14.53 17.46 -5.15
N ILE A 170 14.50 16.98 -3.91
CA ILE A 170 13.26 16.76 -3.15
C ILE A 170 12.64 18.09 -2.67
N ASP A 171 13.44 19.15 -2.60
CA ASP A 171 13.04 20.48 -2.15
C ASP A 171 12.02 21.19 -3.07
N THR A 172 11.98 20.76 -4.33
CA THR A 172 11.19 21.33 -5.42
C THR A 172 10.19 20.33 -5.97
N CYS A 173 10.11 19.12 -5.42
CA CYS A 173 9.15 18.11 -5.86
C CYS A 173 7.80 18.27 -5.16
N THR A 174 6.73 18.09 -5.93
CA THR A 174 5.38 17.88 -5.40
C THR A 174 5.21 16.44 -4.95
N ILE A 175 5.89 15.51 -5.64
CA ILE A 175 5.78 14.08 -5.40
C ILE A 175 7.17 13.50 -5.29
N PHE A 176 7.38 12.73 -4.24
CA PHE A 176 8.58 11.94 -4.03
C PHE A 176 8.21 10.47 -4.13
N HIS A 177 8.74 9.77 -5.12
CA HIS A 177 8.59 8.33 -5.26
C HIS A 177 9.96 7.67 -5.10
N PHE A 178 10.05 6.68 -4.23
CA PHE A 178 11.26 5.93 -3.98
C PHE A 178 10.99 4.44 -4.12
N ALA A 179 11.70 3.78 -5.03
CA ALA A 179 11.72 2.34 -5.22
C ALA A 179 13.09 1.78 -4.84
N GLY A 180 13.16 1.03 -3.75
CA GLY A 180 14.45 0.64 -3.18
C GLY A 180 14.33 -0.08 -1.84
N HIS A 181 15.43 -0.17 -1.10
CA HIS A 181 15.42 -0.68 0.27
C HIS A 181 15.39 0.45 1.29
N GLY A 182 14.80 0.17 2.45
CA GLY A 182 14.89 1.01 3.63
C GLY A 182 15.34 0.20 4.85
N ILE A 183 15.88 0.87 5.85
CA ILE A 183 16.16 0.28 7.17
C ILE A 183 15.41 1.11 8.19
N SER A 184 14.72 0.43 9.10
CA SER A 184 14.07 1.08 10.23
C SER A 184 14.92 0.90 11.49
N ASP A 185 15.06 1.97 12.27
CA ASP A 185 15.70 1.92 13.59
C ASP A 185 14.59 1.93 14.67
N PRO A 186 14.33 0.79 15.33
CA PRO A 186 13.23 0.68 16.30
C PRO A 186 13.51 1.42 17.62
N LEU A 187 14.78 1.72 17.92
CA LEU A 187 15.15 2.45 19.13
C LEU A 187 15.08 3.96 18.91
N ASP A 188 15.39 4.39 17.68
CA ASP A 188 15.42 5.79 17.30
C ASP A 188 14.83 5.96 15.88
N PRO A 189 13.50 6.14 15.75
CA PRO A 189 12.84 6.22 14.45
C PRO A 189 13.36 7.33 13.53
N SER A 190 14.04 8.35 14.09
CA SER A 190 14.67 9.42 13.33
C SER A 190 15.87 8.96 12.49
N LYS A 191 16.50 7.84 12.88
CA LYS A 191 17.62 7.22 12.18
C LYS A 191 17.21 6.21 11.12
N SER A 192 15.93 5.85 11.04
CA SER A 192 15.38 5.07 9.93
C SER A 192 15.73 5.74 8.60
N CYS A 193 16.12 4.97 7.60
CA CYS A 193 16.72 5.51 6.38
C CYS A 193 16.31 4.78 5.10
N LEU A 194 16.41 5.50 3.99
CA LEU A 194 16.33 4.96 2.63
C LEU A 194 17.76 4.65 2.14
N LEU A 195 17.96 3.47 1.58
CA LEU A 195 19.28 3.00 1.18
C LEU A 195 19.61 3.50 -0.22
N LEU A 196 20.47 4.52 -0.28
CA LEU A 196 21.02 5.12 -1.49
C LEU A 196 22.44 4.63 -1.77
N ASN A 197 23.05 5.03 -2.88
CA ASN A 197 24.37 4.51 -3.27
C ASN A 197 25.51 4.82 -2.27
N ASP A 198 25.35 5.84 -1.43
CA ASP A 198 26.31 6.22 -0.37
C ASP A 198 25.85 5.82 1.04
N TRP A 199 24.83 4.97 1.19
CA TRP A 199 24.18 4.70 2.48
C TRP A 199 25.09 4.14 3.59
N VAL A 200 26.15 3.42 3.23
CA VAL A 200 27.08 2.80 4.19
C VAL A 200 27.80 3.85 5.05
N GLY A 201 28.03 5.06 4.50
CA GLY A 201 28.67 6.17 5.22
C GLY A 201 27.78 7.41 5.37
N ASN A 202 26.74 7.54 4.54
CA ASN A 202 25.92 8.73 4.45
C ASN A 202 24.44 8.37 4.14
N PRO A 203 23.75 7.68 5.06
CA PRO A 203 22.36 7.28 4.84
C PRO A 203 21.43 8.48 4.73
N LEU A 204 20.38 8.36 3.90
CA LEU A 204 19.28 9.32 3.86
C LEU A 204 18.27 8.95 4.96
N THR A 205 18.35 9.64 6.10
CA THR A 205 17.54 9.36 7.28
C THR A 205 16.24 10.14 7.30
N VAL A 206 15.33 9.73 8.17
CA VAL A 206 14.12 10.47 8.53
C VAL A 206 14.48 11.87 9.06
N GLU A 207 15.50 11.97 9.91
CA GLU A 207 15.96 13.24 10.45
C GLU A 207 16.28 14.23 9.31
N ASP A 208 17.06 13.79 8.31
CA ASP A 208 17.39 14.60 7.14
C ASP A 208 16.13 15.13 6.44
N LEU A 209 15.11 14.28 6.24
CA LEU A 209 13.86 14.69 5.60
C LEU A 209 13.09 15.73 6.43
N THR A 210 13.10 15.59 7.76
CA THR A 210 12.43 16.55 8.65
C THR A 210 13.14 17.91 8.72
N GLU A 211 14.47 17.93 8.63
CA GLU A 211 15.28 19.15 8.64
C GLU A 211 15.05 20.04 7.41
N LEU A 212 14.66 19.45 6.27
CA LEU A 212 14.33 20.18 5.05
C LEU A 212 13.11 21.09 5.18
N LYS A 213 12.31 20.96 6.26
CA LYS A 213 11.10 21.77 6.51
C LYS A 213 10.17 21.77 5.29
N LEU A 214 9.96 20.59 4.69
CA LEU A 214 9.23 20.46 3.42
C LEU A 214 7.81 21.01 3.50
N TYR A 215 7.19 21.08 4.68
CA TYR A 215 5.90 21.76 4.87
C TYR A 215 5.83 23.18 4.27
N ARG A 216 6.96 23.90 4.16
CA ARG A 216 7.09 25.22 3.53
C ARG A 216 7.16 25.20 2.00
N LYS A 217 7.41 24.03 1.41
CA LYS A 217 7.73 23.82 -0.02
C LYS A 217 6.63 23.12 -0.80
N SER A 218 5.51 22.81 -0.13
CA SER A 218 4.32 22.20 -0.75
C SER A 218 4.52 20.85 -1.43
N PRO A 219 5.20 19.89 -0.76
CA PRO A 219 5.07 18.49 -1.14
C PRO A 219 3.62 18.03 -0.94
N TRP A 220 3.21 17.02 -1.69
CA TRP A 220 1.87 16.44 -1.64
C TRP A 220 1.89 14.94 -1.33
N LEU A 221 2.67 14.16 -2.08
CA LEU A 221 2.70 12.71 -1.96
C LEU A 221 4.15 12.20 -1.81
N ALA A 222 4.40 11.43 -0.76
CA ALA A 222 5.55 10.53 -0.71
C ALA A 222 5.06 9.10 -0.95
N TYR A 223 5.56 8.44 -1.99
CA TYR A 223 5.32 7.03 -2.27
C TYR A 223 6.60 6.25 -2.01
N LEU A 224 6.58 5.39 -1.00
CA LEU A 224 7.72 4.59 -0.59
C LEU A 224 7.45 3.14 -1.03
N SER A 225 7.87 2.81 -2.25
CA SER A 225 8.02 1.43 -2.74
C SER A 225 9.28 0.82 -2.11
N ALA A 226 9.36 0.91 -0.77
CA ALA A 226 10.51 0.50 0.00
C ALA A 226 10.16 -0.67 0.88
N CYS A 227 10.90 -1.77 0.73
CA CYS A 227 10.88 -2.83 1.71
C CYS A 227 11.79 -2.42 2.87
N SER A 228 11.31 -2.47 4.11
CA SER A 228 12.21 -2.42 5.28
C SER A 228 13.02 -3.71 5.30
N THR A 229 14.31 -3.66 4.92
CA THR A 229 15.26 -4.77 5.05
C THR A 229 15.75 -4.85 6.50
N GLY A 230 14.81 -5.15 7.39
CA GLY A 230 15.06 -5.54 8.77
C GLY A 230 14.90 -7.04 8.93
N GLU A 231 15.62 -7.87 8.16
CA GLU A 231 15.78 -9.27 8.53
C GLU A 231 16.68 -9.36 9.77
N SER A 232 16.09 -9.16 10.93
CA SER A 232 16.60 -9.80 12.12
C SER A 232 15.43 -10.51 12.79
N GLN A 233 15.66 -11.77 13.10
CA GLN A 233 14.90 -12.60 14.03
C GLN A 233 14.91 -12.02 15.45
N ALA A 234 14.89 -10.69 15.59
CA ALA A 234 14.49 -10.04 16.81
C ALA A 234 12.96 -9.99 16.78
N GLU A 235 12.36 -10.32 17.90
CA GLU A 235 10.93 -10.42 18.19
C GLU A 235 10.18 -9.06 18.06
N ASN A 236 10.76 -8.10 17.32
CA ASN A 236 10.50 -6.67 17.38
C ASN A 236 10.24 -5.99 16.02
N LEU A 237 9.61 -6.68 15.07
CA LEU A 237 9.04 -6.10 13.84
C LEU A 237 7.85 -5.14 14.13
N GLN A 238 7.94 -4.26 15.13
CA GLN A 238 6.76 -3.75 15.86
C GLN A 238 6.15 -2.44 15.35
N ASP A 239 6.81 -1.70 14.44
CA ASP A 239 6.32 -0.35 14.08
C ASP A 239 6.99 0.28 12.84
N GLU A 240 7.79 -0.49 12.10
CA GLU A 240 8.85 0.00 11.20
C GLU A 240 8.34 0.77 9.96
N ALA A 241 7.41 0.17 9.21
CA ALA A 241 6.79 0.83 8.07
C ALA A 241 5.98 2.06 8.47
N MET A 242 5.29 1.97 9.61
CA MET A 242 4.54 3.11 10.15
C MET A 242 5.49 4.24 10.56
N HIS A 243 6.70 3.94 11.02
CA HIS A 243 7.69 4.96 11.39
C HIS A 243 8.19 5.75 10.20
N LEU A 244 8.63 5.10 9.13
CA LEU A 244 9.11 5.80 7.93
C LEU A 244 7.98 6.57 7.22
N VAL A 245 6.79 5.98 7.14
CA VAL A 245 5.61 6.62 6.55
C VAL A 245 5.16 7.82 7.41
N SER A 246 5.11 7.67 8.73
CA SER A 246 4.77 8.77 9.65
C SER A 246 5.83 9.86 9.64
N ALA A 247 7.10 9.51 9.49
CA ALA A 247 8.21 10.43 9.37
C ALA A 247 8.10 11.31 8.13
N CYS A 248 7.81 10.74 6.96
CA CYS A 248 7.53 11.52 5.75
C CYS A 248 6.31 12.45 5.95
N GLN A 249 5.30 12.01 6.69
CA GLN A 249 4.15 12.86 7.02
C GLN A 249 4.56 14.05 7.91
N LEU A 250 5.41 13.81 8.91
CA LEU A 250 5.96 14.86 9.78
C LEU A 250 6.92 15.81 9.03
N ALA A 251 7.70 15.28 8.07
CA ALA A 251 8.57 16.08 7.21
C ALA A 251 7.77 17.07 6.34
N GLY A 252 6.53 16.72 6.00
CA GLY A 252 5.55 17.66 5.47
C GLY A 252 4.68 17.13 4.33
N PHE A 253 4.86 15.88 3.90
CA PHE A 253 4.02 15.24 2.89
C PHE A 253 2.64 14.93 3.49
N PRO A 254 1.54 15.56 3.05
CA PRO A 254 0.23 15.28 3.63
C PRO A 254 -0.25 13.85 3.35
N HIS A 255 0.09 13.31 2.18
CA HIS A 255 -0.16 11.93 1.80
C HIS A 255 1.15 11.15 1.76
N VAL A 256 1.15 9.98 2.38
CA VAL A 256 2.25 9.03 2.31
C VAL A 256 1.70 7.64 2.03
N VAL A 257 2.30 6.95 1.07
CA VAL A 257 2.01 5.54 0.77
C VAL A 257 3.27 4.75 1.07
N GLY A 258 3.12 3.61 1.73
CA GLY A 258 4.22 2.67 1.99
C GLY A 258 3.70 1.26 2.23
N SER A 259 4.60 0.30 2.38
CA SER A 259 4.28 -1.10 2.65
C SER A 259 4.61 -1.49 4.08
N LEU A 260 3.72 -2.23 4.75
CA LEU A 260 3.87 -2.71 6.13
C LEU A 260 4.99 -3.75 6.28
N TRP A 261 5.30 -4.48 5.22
CA TRP A 261 6.34 -5.50 5.18
C TRP A 261 6.86 -5.65 3.74
N LYS A 262 7.89 -6.48 3.57
CA LYS A 262 8.50 -6.78 2.27
C LYS A 262 7.48 -7.39 1.31
N VAL A 263 7.30 -6.75 0.15
CA VAL A 263 6.45 -7.24 -0.94
C VAL A 263 7.34 -7.76 -2.05
N ASP A 264 6.82 -8.70 -2.84
CA ASP A 264 7.43 -9.08 -4.10
C ASP A 264 7.58 -7.86 -5.03
N ASP A 265 8.72 -7.78 -5.71
CA ASP A 265 9.15 -6.62 -6.49
C ASP A 265 8.20 -6.38 -7.70
N GLU A 266 7.70 -7.44 -8.35
CA GLU A 266 6.73 -7.32 -9.45
C GLU A 266 5.38 -6.78 -8.95
N CYS A 267 4.91 -7.29 -7.80
CA CYS A 267 3.67 -6.81 -7.19
C CYS A 267 3.77 -5.34 -6.74
N SER A 268 4.98 -4.86 -6.47
CA SER A 268 5.23 -3.47 -6.05
C SER A 268 5.05 -2.49 -7.21
N ALA A 269 5.59 -2.83 -8.39
CA ALA A 269 5.38 -2.07 -9.62
C ALA A 269 3.88 -2.00 -10.00
N ASP A 270 3.15 -3.10 -9.85
CA ASP A 270 1.70 -3.13 -10.10
C ASP A 270 0.92 -2.25 -9.12
N ALA A 271 1.25 -2.32 -7.82
CA ALA A 271 0.61 -1.48 -6.80
C ALA A 271 0.80 0.01 -7.09
N ALA A 272 2.03 0.41 -7.45
CA ALA A 272 2.34 1.78 -7.80
C ALA A 272 1.56 2.23 -9.03
N ARG A 273 1.49 1.39 -10.08
CA ARG A 273 0.69 1.68 -11.28
C ARG A 273 -0.77 1.98 -10.93
N GLU A 274 -1.43 1.09 -10.20
CA GLU A 274 -2.84 1.24 -9.78
C GLU A 274 -3.06 2.52 -8.96
N VAL A 275 -2.13 2.88 -8.08
CA VAL A 275 -2.22 4.11 -7.28
C VAL A 275 -2.09 5.35 -8.15
N TYR A 276 -1.09 5.42 -9.03
CA TYR A 276 -0.86 6.60 -9.85
C TYR A 276 -1.92 6.77 -10.96
N GLU A 277 -2.47 5.67 -11.49
CA GLU A 277 -3.61 5.73 -12.42
C GLU A 277 -4.84 6.30 -11.74
N ALA A 278 -5.18 5.83 -10.54
CA ALA A 278 -6.29 6.40 -9.76
C ALA A 278 -6.07 7.90 -9.45
N VAL A 279 -4.83 8.29 -9.13
CA VAL A 279 -4.44 9.70 -8.90
C VAL A 279 -4.62 10.55 -10.15
N ARG A 280 -4.17 10.06 -11.32
CA ARG A 280 -4.33 10.73 -12.61
C ARG A 280 -5.81 10.91 -12.93
N ASP A 281 -6.59 9.83 -12.85
CA ASP A 281 -7.99 9.79 -13.31
C ASP A 281 -8.93 10.60 -12.41
N LYS A 282 -8.58 10.75 -11.13
CA LYS A 282 -9.31 11.59 -10.16
C LYS A 282 -8.72 12.99 -10.02
N GLY A 283 -7.88 13.41 -10.96
CA GLY A 283 -7.40 14.79 -11.07
C GLY A 283 -6.55 15.25 -9.90
N TRP A 284 -5.72 14.35 -9.33
CA TRP A 284 -4.79 14.69 -8.24
C TRP A 284 -5.46 15.19 -6.95
N SER A 285 -6.69 14.70 -6.68
CA SER A 285 -7.42 14.99 -5.45
C SER A 285 -6.88 14.20 -4.25
N ASN A 286 -7.08 14.73 -3.03
CA ASN A 286 -6.63 14.07 -1.81
C ASN A 286 -7.28 12.69 -1.63
N GLU A 287 -8.53 12.52 -2.08
CA GLU A 287 -9.23 11.25 -2.05
C GLU A 287 -8.66 10.21 -3.02
N ALA A 288 -7.97 10.66 -4.07
CA ALA A 288 -7.46 9.79 -5.11
C ALA A 288 -6.35 8.86 -4.62
N VAL A 289 -5.48 9.32 -3.72
CA VAL A 289 -4.37 8.51 -3.20
C VAL A 289 -4.91 7.34 -2.37
N ALA A 290 -5.81 7.61 -1.43
CA ALA A 290 -6.42 6.57 -0.61
C ALA A 290 -7.23 5.57 -1.44
N LEU A 291 -7.97 6.07 -2.44
CA LEU A 291 -8.70 5.22 -3.38
C LEU A 291 -7.74 4.38 -4.23
N GLY A 292 -6.62 4.94 -4.67
CA GLY A 292 -5.57 4.24 -5.40
C GLY A 292 -4.99 3.09 -4.60
N VAL A 293 -4.65 3.30 -3.33
CA VAL A 293 -4.15 2.23 -2.45
C VAL A 293 -5.21 1.16 -2.23
N HIS A 294 -6.47 1.55 -2.06
CA HIS A 294 -7.59 0.62 -1.95
C HIS A 294 -7.77 -0.22 -3.24
N ASN A 295 -7.67 0.41 -4.41
CA ASN A 295 -7.75 -0.27 -5.71
C ASN A 295 -6.58 -1.24 -5.90
N ALA A 296 -5.36 -0.82 -5.57
CA ALA A 296 -4.16 -1.65 -5.59
C ALA A 296 -4.33 -2.89 -4.71
N ALA A 297 -4.79 -2.74 -3.47
CA ALA A 297 -5.05 -3.87 -2.57
C ALA A 297 -6.12 -4.83 -3.15
N ARG A 298 -7.21 -4.31 -3.73
CA ARG A 298 -8.22 -5.13 -4.41
C ARG A 298 -7.67 -5.83 -5.65
N PHE A 299 -6.81 -5.17 -6.42
CA PHE A 299 -6.17 -5.72 -7.61
C PHE A 299 -5.23 -6.86 -7.23
N LEU A 300 -4.31 -6.60 -6.30
CA LEU A 300 -3.36 -7.61 -5.82
C LEU A 300 -4.09 -8.80 -5.18
N ARG A 301 -5.14 -8.57 -4.38
CA ARG A 301 -5.95 -9.67 -3.81
C ARG A 301 -6.53 -10.58 -4.89
N ARG A 302 -6.93 -10.01 -6.04
CA ARG A 302 -7.41 -10.77 -7.21
C ARG A 302 -6.26 -11.49 -7.93
N LYS A 303 -5.11 -10.82 -8.12
CA LYS A 303 -3.92 -11.37 -8.79
C LYS A 303 -3.33 -12.56 -8.03
N THR A 304 -3.23 -12.46 -6.70
CA THR A 304 -2.58 -13.46 -5.83
C THR A 304 -3.55 -14.46 -5.19
N GLY A 305 -4.85 -14.34 -5.50
CA GLY A 305 -5.95 -15.05 -4.86
C GLY A 305 -6.33 -16.41 -5.43
N GLY A 306 -5.72 -16.86 -6.53
CA GLY A 306 -6.13 -18.08 -7.26
C GLY A 306 -7.46 -17.89 -8.00
N GLY A 307 -7.53 -18.33 -9.27
CA GLY A 307 -8.61 -18.00 -10.20
C GLY A 307 -10.01 -18.37 -9.71
N GLY A 308 -10.93 -17.40 -9.65
CA GLY A 308 -12.29 -17.68 -9.22
C GLY A 308 -13.27 -16.50 -9.16
N TRP A 309 -13.02 -15.38 -9.83
CA TRP A 309 -14.06 -14.39 -10.07
C TRP A 309 -14.19 -14.18 -11.58
N ARG A 310 -15.22 -14.78 -12.20
CA ARG A 310 -15.65 -14.36 -13.53
C ARG A 310 -16.42 -13.07 -13.33
N ALA A 311 -15.91 -12.00 -13.92
CA ALA A 311 -16.63 -10.76 -14.17
C ALA A 311 -18.12 -11.06 -14.43
N GLY A 312 -19.00 -10.55 -13.57
CA GLY A 312 -20.42 -10.51 -13.90
C GLY A 312 -20.62 -9.56 -15.08
N PRO A 313 -21.71 -9.69 -15.85
CA PRO A 313 -22.04 -8.71 -16.90
C PRO A 313 -22.29 -7.34 -16.22
N GLY A 314 -21.22 -6.54 -16.12
CA GLY A 314 -21.13 -5.34 -15.29
C GLY A 314 -19.70 -4.99 -14.84
N ASP A 315 -18.74 -5.91 -14.97
CA ASP A 315 -17.33 -5.72 -14.60
C ASP A 315 -16.41 -5.28 -15.76
N VAL A 316 -16.97 -4.95 -16.92
CA VAL A 316 -16.19 -4.32 -17.99
C VAL A 316 -16.01 -2.86 -17.62
N LEU A 317 -14.76 -2.47 -17.32
CA LEU A 317 -14.30 -1.10 -17.53
C LEU A 317 -14.49 -0.81 -19.02
N THR A 318 -15.62 -0.23 -19.40
CA THR A 318 -15.81 0.23 -20.76
C THR A 318 -14.99 1.50 -20.93
N ASP A 319 -13.86 1.34 -21.61
CA ASP A 319 -13.27 2.38 -22.43
C ASP A 319 -14.37 3.06 -23.25
N VAL A 320 -14.44 4.38 -23.14
CA VAL A 320 -15.27 5.20 -23.99
C VAL A 320 -14.46 5.47 -25.25
N ASP A 321 -14.87 4.85 -26.35
CA ASP A 321 -14.81 5.27 -27.77
C ASP A 321 -14.97 3.97 -28.59
N GLY A 322 -16.08 3.70 -29.27
CA GLY A 322 -16.52 4.36 -30.50
C GLY A 322 -16.58 3.30 -31.62
N ASP A 323 -17.78 3.08 -32.16
CA ASP A 323 -18.10 2.38 -33.42
C ASP A 323 -18.10 0.82 -33.54
N ASN A 324 -19.33 0.29 -33.47
CA ASN A 324 -20.02 -0.51 -34.51
C ASN A 324 -19.38 -1.80 -35.07
N GLU A 325 -19.94 -2.98 -34.75
CA GLU A 325 -20.83 -3.77 -35.64
C GLU A 325 -21.07 -5.21 -35.15
N ARG A 326 -22.36 -5.58 -35.12
CA ARG A 326 -23.04 -6.88 -35.29
C ARG A 326 -22.23 -8.20 -35.22
N GLY A 327 -22.69 -9.10 -34.34
CA GLY A 327 -22.48 -10.54 -34.46
C GLY A 327 -23.25 -11.35 -33.39
N GLU A 328 -24.31 -12.04 -33.81
CA GLU A 328 -25.08 -13.01 -33.01
C GLU A 328 -24.20 -14.19 -32.57
N VAL A 329 -24.32 -14.65 -31.31
CA VAL A 329 -23.95 -16.03 -30.96
C VAL A 329 -24.87 -16.62 -29.88
N ALA A 330 -25.25 -17.87 -30.13
CA ALA A 330 -26.35 -18.65 -29.57
C ALA A 330 -26.17 -19.15 -28.12
N ALA A 331 -27.32 -19.44 -27.48
CA ALA A 331 -27.43 -20.03 -26.14
C ALA A 331 -27.08 -21.54 -26.11
N PRO A 332 -26.50 -22.08 -25.01
CA PRO A 332 -26.30 -23.51 -24.88
C PRO A 332 -27.50 -24.24 -24.26
N VAL A 333 -27.72 -25.43 -24.80
CA VAL A 333 -28.77 -26.42 -24.48
C VAL A 333 -28.43 -27.18 -23.19
N TYR A 334 -29.41 -27.35 -22.30
CA TYR A 334 -29.30 -28.18 -21.10
C TYR A 334 -29.48 -29.67 -21.41
N GLY A 335 -28.45 -30.48 -21.14
CA GLY A 335 -28.54 -31.94 -21.14
C GLY A 335 -28.78 -32.50 -19.74
N LYS A 336 -29.94 -33.14 -19.53
CA LYS A 336 -30.24 -33.96 -18.34
C LYS A 336 -29.55 -35.32 -18.45
N GLY A 337 -28.87 -35.76 -17.39
CA GLY A 337 -28.48 -37.15 -17.17
C GLY A 337 -28.47 -37.45 -15.68
N GLY A 338 -29.41 -38.30 -15.24
CA GLY A 338 -29.50 -38.76 -13.84
C GLY A 338 -28.72 -40.06 -13.62
N GLY A 339 -28.29 -40.31 -12.38
CA GLY A 339 -27.80 -41.64 -12.00
C GLY A 339 -27.03 -41.74 -10.69
N SER A 340 -27.74 -42.21 -9.65
CA SER A 340 -27.29 -42.99 -8.47
C SER A 340 -26.28 -42.40 -7.48
N GLY A 341 -26.64 -42.46 -6.20
CA GLY A 341 -25.89 -41.85 -5.11
C GLY A 341 -24.79 -42.71 -4.52
N GLN A 342 -23.92 -42.04 -3.76
CA GLN A 342 -23.24 -42.63 -2.60
C GLN A 342 -22.82 -41.49 -1.66
N ASN A 343 -23.25 -41.63 -0.40
CA ASN A 343 -22.87 -40.81 0.73
C ASN A 343 -21.34 -40.78 0.86
N ARG A 344 -20.73 -39.60 0.68
CA ARG A 344 -19.40 -39.29 1.22
C ARG A 344 -19.52 -37.99 2.01
N GLY A 345 -19.12 -38.07 3.27
CA GLY A 345 -19.19 -36.97 4.23
C GLY A 345 -18.59 -35.68 3.67
N LEU A 346 -19.23 -34.58 4.07
CA LEU A 346 -18.84 -33.20 3.80
C LEU A 346 -17.44 -32.93 4.38
N GLY A 347 -16.41 -33.33 3.66
CA GLY A 347 -15.09 -32.71 3.80
C GLY A 347 -15.20 -31.32 3.19
N TYR A 348 -15.20 -30.28 4.02
CA TYR A 348 -14.93 -28.93 3.55
C TYR A 348 -13.54 -28.95 2.92
N ALA A 349 -13.49 -29.08 1.58
CA ALA A 349 -12.28 -28.84 0.83
C ALA A 349 -11.87 -27.40 1.12
N ARG A 350 -10.76 -27.22 1.83
CA ARG A 350 -10.11 -25.93 2.08
C ARG A 350 -9.79 -25.34 0.72
N ARG A 351 -10.67 -24.48 0.21
CA ARG A 351 -10.49 -23.80 -1.08
C ARG A 351 -9.35 -22.80 -0.91
N GLU A 352 -8.47 -22.76 -1.90
CA GLU A 352 -7.22 -22.00 -1.91
C GLU A 352 -7.45 -20.57 -1.42
N GLU A 353 -6.99 -20.29 -0.20
CA GLU A 353 -6.92 -18.95 0.36
C GLU A 353 -5.81 -18.20 -0.37
N GLY A 354 -6.14 -17.06 -0.95
CA GLY A 354 -5.13 -16.16 -1.53
C GLY A 354 -4.06 -15.82 -0.49
N ASN A 355 -2.79 -15.82 -0.88
CA ASN A 355 -1.69 -15.58 0.06
C ASN A 355 -1.85 -14.17 0.70
N PRO A 356 -2.21 -14.07 2.00
CA PRO A 356 -2.45 -12.80 2.67
C PRO A 356 -1.15 -12.04 2.96
N SER A 357 0.01 -12.60 2.59
CA SER A 357 1.31 -11.94 2.74
C SER A 357 1.61 -10.91 1.66
N ILE A 358 0.81 -10.80 0.59
CA ILE A 358 1.17 -9.98 -0.58
C ILE A 358 0.26 -8.74 -0.72
N TRP A 359 -1.05 -8.94 -0.80
CA TRP A 359 -1.98 -7.87 -1.16
C TRP A 359 -2.31 -6.83 -0.05
N PRO A 360 -2.22 -7.11 1.26
CA PRO A 360 -2.54 -6.13 2.30
C PRO A 360 -1.32 -5.35 2.81
N ALA A 361 -0.20 -5.39 2.09
CA ALA A 361 1.01 -4.72 2.54
C ALA A 361 0.87 -3.20 2.47
N TYR A 362 0.19 -2.66 1.44
CA TYR A 362 0.17 -1.22 1.18
C TYR A 362 -0.81 -0.46 2.06
N ILE A 363 -0.31 0.60 2.68
CA ILE A 363 -1.10 1.53 3.49
C ILE A 363 -0.99 2.95 2.96
N HIS A 364 -2.08 3.70 3.12
CA HIS A 364 -2.11 5.14 2.95
C HIS A 364 -2.16 5.81 4.32
N VAL A 365 -1.25 6.74 4.58
CA VAL A 365 -1.28 7.65 5.73
C VAL A 365 -1.53 9.06 5.24
N GLY A 366 -2.64 9.66 5.67
CA GLY A 366 -3.03 10.97 5.16
C GLY A 366 -4.51 11.30 5.29
N PRO A 367 -4.88 12.53 4.88
CA PRO A 367 -6.21 13.09 5.09
C PRO A 367 -7.33 12.50 4.26
#